data_AF-A0A2E1EU45-F1
#
_entry.id   AF-A0A2E1EU45-F1
#
_cell.length_a   1.000
_cell.length_b   1.000
_cell.length_c   1.000
_cell.angle_alpha   90.00
_cell.angle_beta   90.00
_cell.angle_gamma   90.00
#
_symmetry.space_group_name_H-M   'P 1'
#
loop_
_entity.id
_entity.type
_entity.pdbx_description
1 polymer ?
#
loop_
_entity_poly.entity_id
_entity_poly.type
_entity_poly.pdbx_seq_one_letter_code
_entity_poly.pdbx_strand_id
1 'polypeptide(L)' 'MNNKNNSSKNLSRRSFLKGLPLGILAVTSIGVIGSNLMKSVRRRRPPVFKKDSIFTPKSRQ' A
#
# COMPACT_ATOMS: atom_id res chain seq x y z
N MET A 1 1.95 36.43 10.45
CA MET A 1 2.45 35.44 9.47
C MET A 1 3.72 34.84 10.04
N ASN A 2 3.65 33.64 10.63
CA ASN A 2 4.74 33.09 11.43
C ASN A 2 5.73 32.35 10.52
N ASN A 3 6.84 33.01 10.18
CA ASN A 3 7.94 32.41 9.45
C ASN A 3 8.61 31.33 10.32
N LYS A 4 8.32 30.06 10.01
CA LYS A 4 9.08 28.93 10.54
C LYS A 4 10.48 28.96 9.93
N ASN A 5 11.40 29.54 10.67
CA ASN A 5 12.82 29.51 10.35
C ASN A 5 13.28 28.05 10.32
N ASN A 6 13.49 27.52 9.11
CA ASN A 6 14.05 26.20 8.87
C ASN A 6 15.54 26.21 9.25
N SER A 7 15.84 26.19 10.55
CA SER A 7 17.18 25.86 11.02
C SER A 7 17.50 24.44 10.56
N SER A 8 18.59 24.24 9.84
CA SER A 8 19.19 22.94 9.55
C SER A 8 19.58 22.24 10.86
N LYS A 9 18.60 21.64 11.53
CA LYS A 9 18.85 20.89 12.77
C LYS A 9 19.56 19.62 12.38
N ASN A 10 20.88 19.58 12.60
CA ASN A 10 21.64 18.33 12.57
C ASN A 10 20.86 17.27 13.35
N LEU A 11 20.51 16.18 12.66
CA LEU A 11 19.70 15.10 13.22
C LEU A 11 20.45 14.49 14.41
N SER A 12 20.04 14.88 15.62
CA SER A 12 20.59 14.32 16.84
C SER A 12 20.26 12.83 16.95
N ARG A 13 21.22 12.01 17.39
CA ARG A 13 21.02 10.57 17.68
C ARG A 13 19.78 10.33 18.55
N ARG A 14 19.52 11.21 19.51
CA ARG A 14 18.34 11.13 20.39
C ARG A 14 17.03 11.39 19.64
N SER A 15 17.04 12.30 18.66
CA SER A 15 15.88 12.54 17.80
C SER A 15 15.63 11.36 16.86
N PHE A 16 16.70 10.76 16.33
CA PHE A 16 16.62 9.57 15.50
C PHE A 16 16.05 8.37 16.26
N LEU A 17 16.58 8.07 17.45
CA LEU A 17 16.10 6.97 18.30
C LEU A 17 14.65 7.15 18.75
N LYS A 18 14.15 8.39 18.84
CA LYS A 18 12.72 8.67 19.09
C LYS A 18 11.85 8.51 17.86
N GLY A 19 12.40 8.78 16.66
CA GLY A 19 11.70 8.58 15.39
C GLY A 19 11.63 7.13 14.95
N LEU A 20 12.58 6.30 15.40
CA LEU A 20 12.70 4.90 15.00
C LEU A 20 11.46 4.04 15.36
N PRO A 21 10.89 4.12 16.57
CA PRO A 21 9.62 3.44 16.89
C PRO A 21 8.46 3.87 16.00
N LEU A 22 8.35 5.17 15.70
CA LEU A 22 7.30 5.70 14.82
C LEU A 22 7.47 5.20 13.38
N GLY A 23 8.71 5.15 12.90
CA GLY A 23 9.04 4.58 11.60
C GLY A 23 8.68 3.10 11.49
N ILE A 24 9.00 2.30 12.51
CA ILE A 24 8.64 0.88 12.55
C ILE A 24 7.13 0.70 12.52
N LEU A 25 6.36 1.45 13.32
CA LEU A 25 4.89 1.39 13.32
C LEU A 25 4.28 1.75 11.95
N ALA A 26 4.82 2.79 11.30
CA ALA A 26 4.37 3.20 9.98
C ALA A 26 4.63 2.10 8.93
N VAL A 27 5.85 1.55 8.89
CA VAL A 27 6.22 0.51 7.92
C VAL A 27 5.44 -0.78 8.15
N THR A 28 5.29 -1.20 9.41
CA THR A 28 4.56 -2.42 9.75
C THR A 28 3.07 -2.32 9.42
N SER A 29 2.41 -1.20 9.73
CA SER A 29 1.00 -0.99 9.39
C SER A 29 0.76 -1.01 7.88
N ILE A 30 1.59 -0.32 7.09
CA ILE A 30 1.51 -0.34 5.62
C ILE A 30 1.73 -1.77 5.09
N GLY A 31 2.74 -2.48 5.63
CA GLY A 31 3.04 -3.86 5.23
C GLY A 31 1.88 -4.81 5.51
N VAL A 32 1.26 -4.74 6.69
CA VAL A 32 0.11 -5.60 7.05
C VAL A 32 -1.09 -5.31 6.13
N ILE A 33 -1.48 -4.05 5.98
CA ILE A 33 -2.62 -3.66 5.15
C ILE A 33 -2.39 -4.04 3.68
N GLY A 34 -1.21 -3.70 3.13
CA GLY A 34 -0.82 -4.02 1.76
C GLY A 34 -0.79 -5.53 1.50
N SER A 35 -0.27 -6.32 2.45
CA SER A 35 -0.23 -7.78 2.31
C SER A 35 -1.61 -8.41 2.30
N ASN A 36 -2.55 -7.90 3.10
CA ASN A 36 -3.93 -8.37 3.13
C ASN A 36 -4.67 -8.02 1.83
N LEU A 37 -4.48 -6.81 1.31
CA LEU A 37 -4.96 -6.40 -0.01
C LEU A 37 -4.41 -7.31 -1.12
N MET A 38 -3.11 -7.55 -1.13
CA MET A 38 -2.46 -8.41 -2.13
C MET A 38 -2.97 -9.85 -2.05
N LYS A 39 -3.12 -10.41 -0.85
CA LYS A 39 -3.72 -11.73 -0.63
C LYS A 39 -5.16 -11.80 -1.13
N SER A 40 -5.95 -10.74 -0.93
CA SER A 40 -7.32 -10.65 -1.43
C SER A 40 -7.35 -10.69 -2.96
N VAL A 41 -6.54 -9.86 -3.62
CA VAL A 41 -6.43 -9.84 -5.08
C VAL A 41 -5.98 -11.20 -5.62
N ARG A 42 -4.97 -11.83 -5.01
CA ARG A 42 -4.48 -13.15 -5.43
C ARG A 42 -5.53 -14.25 -5.32
N ARG A 43 -6.47 -14.15 -4.37
CA ARG A 43 -7.56 -15.13 -4.18
C ARG A 43 -8.76 -14.87 -5.08
N ARG A 44 -8.85 -13.71 -5.76
CA ARG A 44 -9.95 -13.45 -6.69
C ARG A 44 -9.78 -14.35 -7.90
N ARG A 45 -10.78 -15.21 -8.13
CA ARG A 45 -10.91 -15.91 -9.40
C ARG A 45 -11.32 -14.88 -10.47
N PRO A 46 -10.80 -15.00 -11.71
CA PRO A 46 -11.28 -14.16 -12.79
C PRO A 46 -12.80 -14.36 -12.94
N PRO A 47 -13.54 -13.30 -13.31
CA PRO A 47 -14.98 -13.41 -13.51
C PRO A 47 -15.25 -14.47 -14.59
N VAL A 48 -16.10 -15.44 -14.27
CA VAL A 48 -16.56 -16.43 -15.24
C VAL A 48 -17.77 -15.84 -15.95
N PHE A 49 -17.61 -15.52 -17.23
CA PHE A 49 -18.70 -15.02 -18.06
C PHE A 49 -19.71 -16.14 -18.36
N LYS A 50 -21.01 -15.82 -18.39
CA LYS A 50 -22.03 -16.79 -18.83
C LYS A 50 -21.73 -17.19 -20.28
N LYS A 51 -21.97 -18.45 -20.63
CA LYS A 51 -21.66 -18.99 -21.97
C LYS A 51 -22.28 -18.15 -23.09
N ASP A 52 -23.49 -17.61 -22.87
CA ASP A 52 -24.22 -16.79 -23.84
C ASP A 52 -24.08 -15.27 -23.59
N SER A 53 -23.06 -14.85 -22.83
CA SER A 53 -22.84 -13.42 -22.59
C SER A 53 -22.19 -12.76 -23.81
N ILE A 54 -22.52 -11.48 -24.04
CA ILE A 54 -21.87 -10.63 -25.05
C ILE A 54 -20.34 -10.47 -24.83
N PHE A 55 -19.84 -10.83 -23.64
CA PHE A 55 -18.42 -10.77 -23.27
C PHE A 55 -17.69 -12.10 -23.45
N THR A 56 -18.40 -13.17 -23.83
CA THR A 56 -17.80 -14.47 -24.11
C THR A 56 -17.43 -14.50 -25.60
N PRO A 57 -16.13 -14.63 -25.97
CA PRO A 57 -15.74 -14.65 -27.37
C PRO A 57 -16.40 -15.85 -28.04
N LYS A 58 -17.08 -15.60 -29.16
CA LYS A 58 -17.62 -16.67 -30.02
C LYS A 58 -16.41 -17.50 -30.45
N SER A 59 -16.33 -18.76 -29.99
CA SER A 59 -15.26 -19.65 -30.43
C SER A 59 -15.31 -19.67 -31.96
N ARG A 60 -14.25 -19.21 -32.63
CA ARG A 60 -14.11 -19.40 -34.07
C ARG A 60 -14.05 -20.90 -34.29
N GLN A 61 -15.16 -21.47 -34.78
CA GLN A 61 -15.14 -22.71 -35.54
C GLN A 61 -14.38 -22.46 -36.84
#